data_AF-A0A1I0HAX9-F1
#
_entry.id   AF-A0A1I0HAX9-F1
#
_cell.length_a   1.000
_cell.length_b   1.000
_cell.length_c   1.000
_cell.angle_alpha   90.00
_cell.angle_beta   90.00
_cell.angle_gamma   90.00
#
_symmetry.space_group_name_H-M   'P 1'
#
loop_
_entity.id
_entity.type
_entity.pdbx_description
1 polymer ?
#
loop_
_entity_poly.entity_id
_entity_poly.type
_entity_poly.pdbx_seq_one_letter_code
_entity_poly.pdbx_strand_id
1 'polypeptide(L)' 'MDKISQKSVTVFFFEENALQLSSQTISGIQVNGGRVILPKSFKQGKSIIAVFEGRVKMLNVLGERAMPTKQFSIAS' A
#
# COMPACT_ATOMS: atom_id res chain seq x y z
N MET A 1 16.75 -17.60 15.79
CA MET A 1 15.35 -17.29 16.13
C MET A 1 15.01 -15.99 15.42
N ASP A 2 14.14 -16.04 14.42
CA ASP A 2 13.79 -14.82 13.67
C ASP A 2 13.05 -13.84 14.58
N LYS A 3 13.48 -12.58 14.58
CA LYS A 3 12.93 -11.54 15.46
C LYS A 3 11.54 -11.15 14.96
N ILE A 4 10.50 -11.60 15.64
CA ILE A 4 9.12 -11.17 15.38
C ILE A 4 9.02 -9.70 15.80
N SER A 5 8.66 -8.82 14.87
CA SER A 5 8.40 -7.41 15.14
C SER A 5 7.02 -7.00 14.64
N GLN A 6 6.37 -6.09 15.36
CA GLN A 6 5.11 -5.50 14.94
C GLN A 6 5.37 -4.24 14.14
N LYS A 7 4.74 -4.15 12.97
CA LYS A 7 4.86 -3.02 12.07
C LYS A 7 3.48 -2.53 11.65
N SER A 8 3.39 -1.25 11.32
CA SER A 8 2.31 -0.79 10.45
C SER A 8 2.67 -1.13 9.03
N VAL A 9 1.71 -1.62 8.25
CA VAL A 9 1.88 -1.92 6.82
C VAL A 9 0.71 -1.34 6.04
N THR A 10 0.94 -0.88 4.83
CA THR A 10 -0.13 -0.51 3.90
C THR A 10 -0.25 -1.55 2.81
N VAL A 11 -1.44 -2.13 2.67
CA VAL A 11 -1.73 -3.17 1.70
C VAL A 11 -2.54 -2.59 0.56
N PHE A 12 -2.10 -2.83 -0.67
CA PHE A 12 -2.81 -2.46 -1.88
C PHE A 12 -3.50 -3.72 -2.42
N PHE A 13 -4.78 -3.62 -2.79
CA PHE A 13 -5.58 -4.76 -3.20
C PHE A 13 -6.74 -4.36 -4.11
N PHE A 14 -7.25 -5.32 -4.87
CA PHE A 14 -8.58 -5.25 -5.49
C PHE A 14 -9.56 -6.04 -4.63
N GLU A 15 -10.77 -5.52 -4.45
CA GLU A 15 -11.89 -6.31 -3.93
C GLU A 15 -12.43 -7.24 -5.03
N GLU A 16 -13.06 -8.33 -4.63
CA GLU A 16 -13.69 -9.29 -5.54
C GLU A 16 -14.78 -8.58 -6.34
N ASN A 17 -14.62 -8.54 -7.67
CA ASN A 17 -15.45 -7.80 -8.63
C ASN A 17 -15.24 -6.27 -8.69
N ALA A 18 -14.17 -5.74 -8.10
CA ALA A 18 -13.80 -4.33 -8.25
C ALA A 18 -12.58 -4.15 -9.16
N LEU A 19 -12.66 -3.20 -10.09
CA LEU A 19 -11.53 -2.77 -10.93
C LEU A 19 -10.74 -1.61 -10.30
N GLN A 20 -11.16 -1.13 -9.15
CA GLN A 20 -10.51 -0.01 -8.45
C GLN A 20 -9.43 -0.53 -7.49
N LEU A 21 -8.22 -0.01 -7.62
CA LEU A 21 -7.12 -0.31 -6.71
C LEU A 21 -7.37 0.41 -5.38
N SER A 22 -7.55 -0.37 -4.31
CA SER A 22 -7.75 0.12 -2.96
C SER A 22 -6.46 0.00 -2.14
N SER A 23 -6.36 0.79 -1.06
CA SER A 23 -5.28 0.66 -0.08
C SER A 23 -5.77 0.78 1.35
N GLN A 24 -5.17 0.01 2.26
CA GLN A 24 -5.49 0.06 3.69
C GLN A 24 -4.24 -0.09 4.54
N THR A 25 -4.04 0.82 5.50
CA THR A 25 -3.00 0.67 6.52
C THR A 25 -3.51 -0.15 7.69
N ILE A 26 -2.76 -1.19 8.04
CA ILE A 26 -3.01 -2.06 9.18
C ILE A 26 -1.84 -1.93 10.16
N SER A 27 -2.15 -1.66 11.43
CA SER A 27 -1.15 -1.58 12.49
C SER A 27 -1.00 -2.91 13.22
N GLY A 28 0.17 -3.14 13.81
CA GLY A 28 0.40 -4.32 14.65
C GLY A 28 0.59 -5.63 13.90
N ILE A 29 0.84 -5.57 12.58
CA ILE A 29 1.09 -6.77 11.77
C ILE A 29 2.44 -7.36 12.12
N GLN A 30 2.46 -8.68 12.30
CA GLN A 30 3.69 -9.43 12.56
C GLN A 30 4.49 -9.59 11.26
N VAL A 31 5.77 -9.22 11.35
CA VAL A 31 6.76 -9.44 10.31
C VAL A 31 7.75 -10.48 10.81
N ASN A 32 7.89 -11.58 10.06
CA ASN A 32 8.82 -12.65 10.36
C ASN A 32 9.83 -12.80 9.21
N GLY A 33 11.12 -12.55 9.47
CA GLY A 33 12.16 -12.64 8.45
C GLY A 33 11.91 -11.76 7.21
N GLY A 34 11.28 -10.59 7.39
CA GLY A 34 10.90 -9.68 6.30
C GLY A 34 9.60 -10.07 5.57
N ARG A 35 8.98 -11.21 5.90
CA ARG A 35 7.66 -11.59 5.38
C ARG A 35 6.54 -11.07 6.27
N VAL A 36 5.60 -10.37 5.64
CA VAL A 36 4.39 -9.87 6.30
C VAL A 36 3.32 -10.96 6.30
N ILE A 37 2.75 -11.26 7.46
CA ILE A 37 1.64 -12.22 7.59
C ILE A 37 0.33 -11.45 7.73
N LEU A 38 -0.42 -11.34 6.62
CA LEU A 38 -1.76 -10.73 6.65
C LEU A 38 -2.81 -11.69 7.22
N PRO A 39 -3.75 -11.21 8.06
CA PRO A 39 -4.84 -12.02 8.58
C PRO A 39 -5.65 -12.69 7.46
N LYS A 40 -6.12 -13.92 7.68
CA LYS A 40 -6.96 -14.62 6.68
C LYS A 40 -8.23 -13.84 6.36
N SER A 41 -8.88 -13.29 7.38
CA SER A 41 -10.07 -12.45 7.24
C SER A 41 -9.82 -11.20 6.39
N PHE A 42 -8.62 -10.63 6.45
CA PHE A 42 -8.27 -9.49 5.61
C PHE A 42 -8.22 -9.89 4.14
N LYS A 43 -7.57 -11.01 3.82
CA LYS A 43 -7.36 -11.50 2.45
C LYS A 43 -8.63 -12.01 1.76
N GLN A 44 -9.68 -12.34 2.52
CA GLN A 44 -10.91 -12.86 1.94
C GLN A 44 -11.58 -11.81 1.06
N GLY A 45 -11.97 -12.21 -0.16
CA GLY A 45 -12.53 -11.30 -1.16
C GLY A 45 -11.54 -10.27 -1.69
N LYS A 46 -10.23 -10.40 -1.42
CA LYS A 46 -9.22 -9.43 -1.84
C LYS A 46 -8.08 -10.09 -2.63
N SER A 47 -7.78 -9.53 -3.79
CA SER A 47 -6.55 -9.80 -4.53
C SER A 47 -5.45 -8.86 -4.05
N ILE A 48 -4.53 -9.36 -3.22
CA ILE A 48 -3.40 -8.56 -2.70
C ILE A 48 -2.39 -8.27 -3.81
N ILE A 49 -2.08 -7.00 -4.02
CA ILE A 49 -1.17 -6.53 -5.08
C ILE A 49 0.21 -6.19 -4.51
N ALA A 50 0.26 -5.42 -3.44
CA ALA A 50 1.50 -4.99 -2.81
C ALA A 50 1.32 -4.72 -1.32
N VAL A 51 2.41 -4.82 -0.57
CA VAL A 51 2.46 -4.52 0.87
C VAL A 51 3.68 -3.65 1.14
N PHE A 52 3.48 -2.49 1.75
CA PHE A 52 4.53 -1.54 2.09
C PHE A 52 4.66 -1.43 3.61
N GLU A 53 5.88 -1.23 4.14
CA GLU A 53 6.05 -0.85 5.55
C GLU A 53 5.58 0.60 5.77
N GLY A 54 4.86 0.83 6.86
CA GLY A 54 4.36 2.13 7.28
C GLY A 54 3.07 2.57 6.58
N ARG A 55 2.76 3.85 6.77
CA ARG A 55 1.70 4.57 6.04
C ARG A 55 2.29 5.10 4.75
N VAL A 56 1.61 4.87 3.63
CA VAL A 56 2.00 5.45 2.34
C VAL A 56 0.91 6.38 1.84
N LYS A 57 1.33 7.47 1.17
CA LYS A 57 0.42 8.34 0.44
C LYS A 57 0.42 7.92 -1.02
N MET A 58 -0.70 7.40 -1.49
CA MET A 58 -0.90 7.12 -2.90
C MET A 58 -1.02 8.46 -3.65
N LEU A 59 -0.11 8.72 -4.57
CA LEU A 59 -0.09 9.97 -5.34
C LEU A 59 -0.87 9.84 -6.65
N ASN A 60 -1.00 8.63 -7.20
CA ASN A 60 -1.65 8.37 -8.47
C ASN A 60 -2.04 6.88 -8.59
N VAL A 61 -3.06 6.56 -9.39
CA VAL A 61 -3.55 5.20 -9.68
C VAL A 61 -3.91 5.11 -11.16
N LEU A 62 -3.31 4.14 -11.86
CA LEU A 62 -3.58 3.83 -13.28
C LEU A 62 -3.33 5.00 -14.24
N GLY A 63 -2.12 5.07 -14.80
CA GLY A 63 -1.88 5.67 -16.12
C GLY A 63 -2.00 7.19 -16.26
N GLU A 64 -2.29 7.97 -15.20
CA GLU A 64 -2.08 9.42 -15.29
C GLU A 64 -0.56 9.62 -15.41
N ARG A 65 -0.06 9.96 -16.61
CA ARG A 65 1.31 10.48 -16.72
C ARG A 65 1.32 11.66 -15.77
N ALA A 66 2.02 11.54 -14.63
CA ALA A 66 2.18 12.65 -13.70
C ALA A 66 2.65 13.81 -14.57
N MET A 67 1.78 14.80 -14.80
CA MET A 67 2.14 15.91 -15.67
C MET A 67 3.40 16.50 -15.04
N PRO A 68 4.47 16.78 -15.82
CA PRO A 68 5.62 17.46 -15.27
C PRO A 68 5.08 18.72 -14.60
N THR A 69 5.27 18.80 -13.27
CA THR A 69 4.88 19.96 -12.49
C THR A 69 5.47 21.15 -13.20
N LYS A 70 4.63 21.96 -13.85
CA LYS A 70 5.08 23.19 -14.48
C LYS A 70 5.67 24.01 -13.35
N GLN A 71 6.99 24.13 -13.33
CA GLN A 71 7.69 25.05 -12.45
C GLN A 71 7.06 26.42 -12.74
N PHE A 72 6.21 26.91 -11.85
CA PHE A 72 5.81 28.30 -11.90
C PHE A 72 7.09 29.09 -11.56
N SER A 73 7.80 29.49 -12.61
CA SER A 73 8.77 30.56 -12.53
C SER A 73 8.03 31.77 -11.99
N ILE A 74 8.34 32.14 -10.74
CA ILE A 74 8.11 33.50 -10.26
C ILE A 74 8.98 34.41 -11.14
N ALA A 75 8.36 34.97 -12.18
CA ALA A 75 8.97 36.06 -12.92
C ALA A 75 8.84 37.32 -12.06
N SER A 76 10.01 37.83 -11.68
CA SER A 76 10.41 39.20 -11.32
C SER A 76 9.39 40.11 -10.64
#